data_AF-A0A2N9NQW1-F1
#
_entry.id   AF-A0A2N9NQW1-F1
#
_cell.length_a   1.000
_cell.length_b   1.000
_cell.length_c   1.000
_cell.angle_alpha   90.00
_cell.angle_beta   90.00
_cell.angle_gamma   90.00
#
_symmetry.space_group_name_H-M   'P 1'
#
loop_
_entity.id
_entity.type
_entity.pdbx_description
1 polymer ?
#
loop_
_entity_poly.entity_id
_entity_poly.type
_entity_poly.pdbx_seq_one_letter_code
_entity_poly.pdbx_strand_id
1 'polypeptide(L)' 'MPPQLAGSNVNLTWMAVSNTTYRVEFNPTLAPSNWNPIPGDVTALSNTASKSDLLTPSNRYYRVVVLP' A
#
# COMPACT_ATOMS: atom_id res chain seq x y z
N MET A 1 -0.78 -8.55 -6.75
CA MET A 1 -1.29 -9.75 -6.03
C MET A 1 -2.56 -9.29 -5.29
N PRO A 2 -3.55 -10.16 -5.01
CA PRO A 2 -4.72 -9.72 -4.26
C PRO A 2 -4.32 -9.33 -2.83
N PRO A 3 -4.94 -8.30 -2.23
CA PRO A 3 -4.79 -8.01 -0.81
C PRO A 3 -5.18 -9.21 0.05
N GLN A 4 -4.44 -9.45 1.12
CA GLN A 4 -4.70 -10.56 2.05
C GLN A 4 -4.97 -10.03 3.46
N LEU A 5 -5.96 -10.58 4.16
CA LEU A 5 -6.19 -10.30 5.58
C LEU A 5 -5.24 -11.13 6.43
N ALA A 6 -4.62 -10.51 7.44
CA ALA A 6 -3.79 -11.18 8.43
C ALA A 6 -4.01 -10.56 9.81
N GLY A 7 -4.71 -11.27 10.70
CA GLY A 7 -5.07 -10.74 12.01
C GLY A 7 -5.91 -9.46 11.88
N SER A 8 -5.43 -8.37 12.49
CA SER A 8 -6.03 -7.04 12.42
C SER A 8 -5.53 -6.19 11.26
N ASN A 9 -4.83 -6.78 10.28
CA ASN A 9 -4.21 -6.06 9.18
C ASN A 9 -4.68 -6.55 7.81
N VAL A 10 -4.51 -5.68 6.81
CA VAL A 10 -4.48 -6.05 5.40
C VAL A 10 -3.04 -5.93 4.89
N ASN A 11 -2.57 -6.98 4.24
CA ASN A 11 -1.26 -7.03 3.59
C ASN A 11 -1.43 -6.81 2.09
N LEU A 12 -0.73 -5.79 1.59
CA LEU A 12 -0.67 -5.43 0.20
C LEU A 12 0.68 -5.88 -0.35
N THR A 13 0.67 -6.66 -1.44
CA THR A 13 1.89 -7.12 -2.11
C THR A 13 1.83 -6.81 -3.59
N TRP A 14 2.89 -6.18 -4.10
CA TRP A 14 3.00 -5.74 -5.48
C TRP A 14 4.37 -6.10 -6.08
N MET A 15 4.43 -6.11 -7.42
CA MET A 15 5.70 -6.23 -8.14
C MET A 15 6.47 -4.92 -8.02
N ALA A 16 7.76 -5.02 -7.73
CA ALA A 16 8.61 -3.87 -7.45
C ALA A 16 9.93 -3.96 -8.22
N VAL A 17 10.61 -2.83 -8.32
CA VAL A 17 11.99 -2.73 -8.80
C VAL A 17 12.88 -2.61 -7.56
N SER A 18 13.90 -3.47 -7.47
CA SER A 18 14.83 -3.42 -6.34
C SER A 18 15.51 -2.04 -6.24
N ASN A 19 15.80 -1.61 -5.02
CA ASN A 19 16.37 -0.30 -4.69
C ASN A 19 15.48 0.90 -5.07
N THR A 20 14.18 0.68 -5.33
CA THR A 20 13.18 1.74 -5.52
C THR A 20 12.34 1.89 -4.26
N THR A 21 12.07 3.13 -3.86
CA THR A 21 11.23 3.44 -2.70
C THR A 21 9.79 3.70 -3.13
N TYR A 22 8.85 3.09 -2.41
CA TYR A 22 7.42 3.16 -2.67
C TYR A 22 6.67 3.68 -1.46
N ARG A 23 5.56 4.37 -1.72
CA ARG A 23 4.57 4.74 -0.72
C ARG A 23 3.23 4.14 -1.06
N VAL A 24 2.57 3.55 -0.07
CA VAL A 24 1.18 3.14 -0.20
C VAL A 24 0.29 4.26 0.29
N GLU A 25 -0.76 4.55 -0.48
CA GLU A 25 -1.77 5.53 -0.11
C GLU A 25 -3.15 4.89 -0.17
N PHE A 26 -4.07 5.40 0.65
CA PHE A 26 -5.46 4.96 0.67
C PHE A 26 -6.45 6.09 0.41
N ASN A 27 -7.61 5.73 -0.13
CA ASN A 27 -8.76 6.61 -0.30
C ASN A 27 -10.01 5.93 0.29
N PRO A 28 -10.81 6.62 1.13
CA PRO A 28 -12.06 6.05 1.64
C PRO A 28 -13.18 5.94 0.59
N THR A 29 -13.00 6.55 -0.58
CA THR A 29 -13.99 6.60 -1.68
C THR A 29 -13.36 6.28 -3.03
N LEU A 30 -14.18 6.03 -4.05
CA LEU A 30 -13.74 5.88 -5.45
C LEU A 30 -13.45 7.22 -6.14
N ALA A 31 -13.67 8.35 -5.47
CA ALA A 31 -13.37 9.65 -6.05
C ALA A 31 -11.85 9.79 -6.28
N PRO A 32 -11.39 10.34 -7.42
CA PRO A 32 -9.97 10.38 -7.76
C PRO A 32 -9.13 11.34 -6.88
N SER A 33 -9.75 12.11 -6.00
CA SER A 33 -9.12 13.07 -5.08
C SER A 33 -8.89 12.50 -3.67
N ASN A 34 -8.01 13.12 -2.88
CA ASN A 34 -7.80 12.88 -1.44
C ASN A 34 -7.19 11.52 -1.06
N TRP A 35 -6.09 11.15 -1.72
CA TRP A 35 -5.26 10.01 -1.32
C TRP A 35 -4.44 10.34 -0.06
N ASN A 36 -4.49 9.46 0.92
CA ASN A 36 -3.85 9.64 2.23
C ASN A 36 -2.68 8.67 2.36
N PRO A 37 -1.47 9.15 2.70
CA PRO A 37 -0.31 8.27 2.82
C PRO A 37 -0.42 7.36 4.05
N ILE A 38 -0.10 6.09 3.87
CA ILE A 38 0.09 5.14 4.97
C ILE A 38 1.52 5.32 5.47
N PRO A 39 1.75 5.65 6.76
CA PRO A 39 3.09 5.93 7.28
C PRO A 39 4.07 4.77 7.07
N GLY A 40 5.31 5.11 6.68
CA GLY A 40 6.41 4.19 6.45
C GLY A 40 6.56 3.82 4.97
N ASP A 41 7.55 4.41 4.33
CA ASP A 41 7.89 4.07 2.95
C ASP A 41 8.57 2.69 2.88
N VAL A 42 8.49 2.05 1.72
CA VAL A 42 9.02 0.72 1.48
C VAL A 42 10.07 0.80 0.39
N THR A 43 11.34 0.66 0.76
CA THR A 43 12.42 0.42 -0.21
C THR A 43 12.44 -1.06 -0.56
N ALA A 44 12.14 -1.37 -1.83
CA ALA A 44 12.08 -2.75 -2.28
C ALA A 44 13.48 -3.37 -2.33
N LEU A 45 13.63 -4.56 -1.75
CA LEU A 45 14.90 -5.31 -1.77
C LEU A 45 14.97 -6.30 -2.94
N SER A 46 13.82 -6.67 -3.51
CA SER A 46 13.70 -7.64 -4.60
C SER A 46 12.67 -7.19 -5.64
N ASN A 47 12.23 -8.12 -6.49
CA ASN A 47 11.18 -7.91 -7.48
C ASN A 47 9.77 -7.81 -6.88
N THR A 48 9.63 -7.88 -5.56
CA THR A 48 8.36 -7.76 -4.84
C THR A 48 8.54 -6.90 -3.60
N ALA A 49 7.50 -6.15 -3.25
CA ALA A 49 7.42 -5.41 -2.00
C ALA A 49 6.06 -5.60 -1.35
N SER A 50 6.02 -5.42 -0.03
CA SER A 50 4.81 -5.56 0.76
C SER A 50 4.65 -4.46 1.79
N LYS A 51 3.40 -4.12 2.11
CA LYS A 51 3.02 -3.17 3.15
C LYS A 51 1.80 -3.67 3.91
N SER A 52 1.87 -3.61 5.23
CA SER A 52 0.71 -3.83 6.10
C SER A 52 0.01 -2.51 6.39
N ASP A 53 -1.31 -2.54 6.33
CA ASP A 53 -2.21 -1.48 6.80
C ASP A 53 -3.13 -2.05 7.89
N LEU A 54 -3.60 -1.21 8.81
CA LEU A 54 -4.56 -1.63 9.83
C LEU A 54 -5.93 -1.82 9.17
N LEU A 55 -6.57 -2.96 9.45
CA LEU A 55 -7.92 -3.20 8.99
C LEU A 55 -8.88 -2.23 9.70
N THR A 56 -9.60 -1.43 8.94
CA THR A 56 -10.59 -0.49 9.44
C THR A 56 -12.01 -0.92 9.06
N PRO A 57 -13.03 -0.50 9.83
CA PRO A 57 -14.43 -0.79 9.48
C PRO A 57 -14.91 0.01 8.24
N SER A 58 -14.17 1.04 7.81
CA SER A 58 -14.44 1.77 6.58
C SER A 58 -13.73 1.16 5.37
N ASN A 59 -14.35 1.33 4.20
CA ASN A 59 -13.75 0.95 2.92
C ASN A 59 -12.46 1.74 2.68
N ARG A 60 -11.47 1.08 2.07
CA ARG A 60 -10.23 1.68 1.60
C ARG A 60 -9.90 1.17 0.21
N TYR A 61 -9.65 2.10 -0.70
CA TYR A 61 -9.03 1.86 -2.00
C TYR A 61 -7.56 2.17 -1.88
N TYR A 62 -6.71 1.33 -2.48
CA TYR A 62 -5.26 1.44 -2.32
C TYR A 62 -4.58 1.75 -3.65
N ARG A 63 -3.52 2.56 -3.58
CA ARG A 63 -2.56 2.73 -4.67
C ARG A 63 -1.15 2.69 -4.14
N VAL A 64 -0.21 2.38 -5.03
CA VAL A 64 1.22 2.42 -4.78
C VAL A 64 1.83 3.53 -5.63
N VAL A 65 2.61 4.40 -5.01
CA VAL A 65 3.30 5.52 -5.64
C VAL A 65 4.80 5.29 -5.54
N VAL A 66 5.53 5.49 -6.64
CA VAL A 66 7.00 5.49 -6.64
C VAL A 66 7.48 6.84 -6.11
N LEU A 67 8.42 6.83 -5.18
CA LEU A 67 9.04 8.05 -4.66
C LEU A 67 10.34 8.37 -5.41
N PRO A 68 10.73 9.67 -5.51
CA PRO A 68 12.02 10.09 -6.05
C PRO A 68 13.22 9.56 -5.27
#